data_AF-M8AIJ3-F1
#
_entry.id   AF-M8AIJ3-F1
#
_cell.length_a   1.000
_cell.length_b   1.000
_cell.length_c   1.000
_cell.angle_alpha   90.00
_cell.angle_beta   90.00
_cell.angle_gamma   90.00
#
_symmetry.space_group_name_H-M   'P 1'
#
loop_
_entity.id
_entity.type
_entity.pdbx_description
1 polymer ?
#
loop_
_entity_poly.entity_id
_entity_poly.type
_entity_poly.pdbx_seq_one_letter_code
_entity_poly.pdbx_strand_id
1 'polypeptide(L)'
;MTPNRLEEAQSSKHIGDRGKLTSLLQKEWAASRDSERKLDLGLLLTDVLINQREWQRAKEVCQQLTGRYQRDSRPYLHLAVVNMMMAVETMLSPETATADDIEKMSKNAMDAWKEFKNKYELAKGSTESST
;
A
#
# COMPACT_ATOMS: atom_id res chain seq x y z
N MET A 1 -19.54 -16.78 -27.42
CA MET A 1 -18.08 -16.71 -27.56
C MET A 1 -17.47 -17.47 -26.39
N THR A 2 -16.85 -18.62 -26.64
CA THR A 2 -16.08 -19.35 -25.61
C THR A 2 -14.66 -18.78 -25.56
N PRO A 3 -14.10 -18.48 -24.39
CA PRO A 3 -12.71 -18.03 -24.29
C PRO A 3 -11.76 -19.10 -24.85
N ASN A 4 -10.68 -18.65 -25.50
CA ASN A 4 -9.71 -19.53 -26.11
C ASN A 4 -8.87 -20.19 -25.00
N ARG A 5 -8.84 -21.53 -24.92
CA ARG A 5 -8.13 -22.29 -23.86
C ARG A 5 -6.65 -21.93 -23.69
N LEU A 6 -6.03 -21.37 -24.74
CA LEU A 6 -4.65 -20.88 -24.72
C LEU A 6 -4.50 -19.56 -23.92
N GLU A 7 -5.49 -18.67 -23.96
CA GLU A 7 -5.49 -17.41 -23.22
C GLU A 7 -5.71 -17.65 -21.72
N GLU A 8 -6.56 -18.61 -21.37
CA GLU A 8 -6.79 -19.03 -19.98
C GLU A 8 -5.53 -19.63 -19.35
N ALA A 9 -4.80 -20.46 -20.09
CA ALA A 9 -3.55 -21.07 -19.63
C ALA A 9 -2.41 -20.03 -19.45
N GLN A 10 -2.31 -19.05 -20.35
CA GLN A 10 -1.33 -17.97 -20.24
C GLN A 10 -1.66 -17.02 -19.08
N SER A 11 -2.92 -16.64 -18.91
CA SER A 11 -3.39 -15.82 -17.79
C SER A 11 -3.13 -16.51 -16.44
N SER A 12 -3.43 -17.81 -16.33
CA SER A 12 -3.18 -18.62 -15.13
C SER A 12 -1.69 -18.67 -14.77
N LYS A 13 -0.79 -18.85 -15.75
CA LYS A 13 0.66 -18.84 -15.54
C LYS A 13 1.17 -17.47 -15.08
N HIS A 14 0.70 -16.38 -15.68
CA HIS A 14 1.05 -15.02 -15.28
C HIS A 14 0.55 -14.66 -13.87
N ILE A 15 -0.62 -15.16 -13.46
CA ILE A 15 -1.11 -15.01 -12.09
C ILE A 15 -0.20 -15.77 -11.11
N GLY A 16 0.19 -17.01 -11.45
CA GLY A 16 1.11 -17.82 -10.65
C GLY A 16 2.49 -17.19 -10.47
N ASP A 17 3.05 -16.58 -11.51
CA ASP A 17 4.37 -15.95 -11.44
C ASP A 17 4.36 -14.62 -10.66
N ARG A 18 3.27 -13.84 -10.74
CA ARG A 18 3.06 -12.65 -9.90
C ARG A 18 2.99 -12.99 -8.41
N GLY A 19 2.25 -14.04 -8.05
CA GLY A 19 2.15 -14.49 -6.65
C GLY A 19 3.49 -14.96 -6.07
N LYS A 20 4.31 -15.66 -6.88
CA LYS A 20 5.66 -16.08 -6.47
C LYS A 20 6.57 -14.88 -6.20
N LEU A 21 6.55 -13.87 -7.07
CA LEU A 21 7.35 -12.66 -6.87
C LEU A 21 6.97 -11.92 -5.58
N THR A 22 5.67 -11.71 -5.34
CA THR A 22 5.19 -11.07 -4.11
C THR A 22 5.62 -11.86 -2.87
N SER A 23 5.55 -13.20 -2.92
CA SER A 23 5.97 -14.06 -1.80
C SER A 23 7.47 -13.95 -1.50
N LEU A 24 8.32 -13.92 -2.54
CA LEU A 24 9.76 -13.75 -2.37
C LEU A 24 10.10 -12.39 -1.76
N LEU A 25 9.47 -11.31 -2.26
CA LEU A 25 9.66 -9.97 -1.74
C LEU A 25 9.21 -9.84 -0.28
N GLN A 26 8.07 -10.43 0.08
CA GLN A 26 7.59 -10.49 1.47
C GLN A 26 8.60 -11.17 2.40
N LYS A 27 9.19 -12.30 1.97
CA LYS A 27 10.19 -13.03 2.76
C LYS A 27 11.47 -12.21 2.96
N GLU A 28 11.95 -11.58 1.89
CA GLU A 28 13.15 -10.74 1.95
C GLU A 28 12.93 -9.52 2.86
N TRP A 29 11.78 -8.84 2.73
CA TRP A 29 11.42 -7.73 3.61
C TRP A 29 11.34 -8.14 5.08
N ALA A 30 10.70 -9.28 5.37
CA ALA A 30 10.61 -9.81 6.72
C ALA A 30 11.99 -10.15 7.31
N ALA A 31 12.85 -10.79 6.52
CA ALA A 31 14.20 -11.19 6.91
C ALA A 31 15.20 -10.03 7.02
N SER A 32 14.95 -8.91 6.31
CA SER A 32 15.86 -7.77 6.30
C SER A 32 16.03 -7.16 7.70
N ARG A 33 17.29 -7.09 8.13
CA ARG A 33 17.72 -6.46 9.38
C ARG A 33 18.28 -5.05 9.17
N ASP A 34 18.82 -4.79 7.98
CA ASP A 34 19.31 -3.47 7.59
C ASP A 34 18.13 -2.49 7.49
N SER A 35 18.26 -1.34 8.14
CA SER A 35 17.14 -0.43 8.35
C SER A 35 16.69 0.24 7.06
N GLU A 36 17.63 0.70 6.25
CA GLU A 36 17.37 1.37 4.97
C GLU A 36 16.82 0.38 3.95
N ARG A 37 17.48 -0.77 3.79
CA ARG A 37 17.00 -1.83 2.91
C ARG A 37 15.62 -2.35 3.30
N LYS A 38 15.32 -2.46 4.60
CA LYS A 38 13.99 -2.88 5.05
C LYS A 38 12.92 -1.84 4.74
N LEU A 39 13.26 -0.55 4.75
CA LEU A 39 12.36 0.50 4.31
C LEU A 39 12.10 0.39 2.80
N ASP A 40 13.15 0.33 1.99
CA ASP A 40 13.03 0.28 0.53
C ASP A 40 12.27 -0.96 0.04
N LEU A 41 12.58 -2.14 0.61
CA LEU A 41 11.84 -3.37 0.31
C LEU A 41 10.38 -3.29 0.74
N GLY A 42 10.09 -2.61 1.85
CA GLY A 42 8.73 -2.42 2.33
C GLY A 42 7.91 -1.48 1.44
N LEU A 43 8.53 -0.40 0.95
CA LEU A 43 7.90 0.51 -0.02
C LEU A 43 7.60 -0.23 -1.33
N LEU A 44 8.60 -0.95 -1.88
CA LEU A 44 8.40 -1.75 -3.09
C LEU A 44 7.32 -2.83 -2.93
N LEU A 45 7.30 -3.52 -1.78
CA LEU A 45 6.27 -4.51 -1.48
C LEU A 45 4.89 -3.87 -1.45
N THR A 46 4.77 -2.68 -0.86
CA THR A 46 3.52 -1.93 -0.84
C THR A 46 3.05 -1.59 -2.25
N ASP A 47 3.93 -1.11 -3.13
CA ASP A 47 3.61 -0.82 -4.53
C ASP A 47 3.13 -2.06 -5.29
N VAL A 48 3.79 -3.20 -5.09
CA VAL A 48 3.38 -4.48 -5.69
C VAL A 48 1.98 -4.88 -5.21
N LEU A 49 1.70 -4.75 -3.92
CA LEU A 49 0.39 -5.09 -3.34
C LEU A 49 -0.71 -4.14 -3.82
N ILE A 50 -0.43 -2.83 -3.94
CA ILE A 50 -1.32 -1.84 -4.54
C ILE A 50 -1.67 -2.23 -5.99
N ASN A 51 -0.66 -2.57 -6.79
CA ASN A 51 -0.87 -2.99 -8.18
C ASN A 51 -1.66 -4.31 -8.31
N GLN A 52 -1.63 -5.14 -7.26
CA GLN A 52 -2.39 -6.38 -7.16
C GLN A 52 -3.77 -6.19 -6.52
N ARG A 53 -4.13 -4.95 -6.12
CA ARG A 53 -5.33 -4.61 -5.34
C ARG A 53 -5.44 -5.35 -4.01
N GLU A 54 -4.32 -5.80 -3.45
CA GLU A 54 -4.27 -6.44 -2.14
C GLU A 54 -4.20 -5.37 -1.03
N TRP A 55 -5.22 -4.53 -0.94
CA TRP A 55 -5.20 -3.32 -0.11
C TRP A 55 -4.96 -3.57 1.36
N GLN A 56 -5.57 -4.62 1.92
CA GLN A 56 -5.43 -4.96 3.33
C GLN A 56 -3.97 -5.32 3.66
N ARG A 57 -3.32 -6.10 2.78
CA ARG A 57 -1.90 -6.45 2.94
C ARG A 57 -1.00 -5.24 2.76
N ALA A 58 -1.28 -4.38 1.77
CA ALA A 58 -0.54 -3.13 1.56
C ALA A 58 -0.62 -2.24 2.81
N LYS A 59 -1.81 -2.11 3.39
CA LYS A 59 -2.05 -1.34 4.62
C LYS A 59 -1.23 -1.86 5.80
N GLU A 60 -1.19 -3.17 6.00
CA GLU A 60 -0.41 -3.80 7.09
C GLU A 60 1.09 -3.53 6.97
N VAL A 61 1.63 -3.60 5.74
CA VAL A 61 3.03 -3.24 5.48
C VAL A 61 3.26 -1.76 5.78
N CYS A 62 2.41 -0.87 5.28
CA CYS A 62 2.51 0.57 5.55
C CYS A 62 2.48 0.89 7.05
N GLN A 63 1.56 0.28 7.82
CA GLN A 63 1.43 0.53 9.26
C GLN A 63 2.68 0.10 10.04
N GLN A 64 3.31 -1.01 9.65
CA GLN A 64 4.60 -1.40 10.23
C GLN A 64 5.71 -0.40 9.90
N LEU A 65 5.72 0.13 8.67
CA LEU A 65 6.69 1.13 8.25
C LEU A 65 6.48 2.47 8.95
N THR A 66 5.25 2.99 9.04
CA THR A 66 4.96 4.29 9.71
C THR A 66 5.25 4.23 11.21
N GLY A 67 5.07 3.07 11.86
CA GLY A 67 5.46 2.87 13.26
C GLY A 67 6.99 2.96 13.49
N ARG A 68 7.78 2.54 12.49
CA ARG A 68 9.24 2.41 12.60
C ARG A 68 10.02 3.60 12.00
N TYR A 69 9.56 4.16 10.89
CA TYR A 69 10.28 5.15 10.08
C TYR A 69 9.58 6.51 10.14
N GLN A 70 9.40 7.05 11.36
CA GLN A 70 8.55 8.23 11.61
C GLN A 70 9.02 9.54 10.97
N ARG A 71 10.26 9.60 10.49
CA ARG A 71 10.84 10.75 9.78
C ARG A 71 10.75 10.65 8.26
N ASP A 72 10.45 9.47 7.74
CA ASP A 72 10.26 9.28 6.30
C ASP A 72 8.78 9.46 5.97
N SER A 73 8.47 10.36 5.04
CA SER A 73 7.09 10.66 4.64
C SER A 73 6.52 9.65 3.64
N ARG A 74 7.36 8.86 2.96
CA ARG A 74 6.94 7.95 1.89
C ARG A 74 5.96 6.87 2.38
N PRO A 75 6.19 6.16 3.51
CA PRO A 75 5.22 5.17 3.99
C PRO A 75 3.84 5.77 4.32
N TYR A 76 3.80 7.02 4.79
CA TYR A 76 2.56 7.73 5.09
C TYR A 76 1.79 8.08 3.82
N LEU A 77 2.48 8.46 2.74
CA LEU A 77 1.85 8.68 1.44
C LEU A 77 1.17 7.40 0.95
N HIS A 78 1.88 6.27 1.00
CA HIS A 78 1.31 4.99 0.56
C HIS A 78 0.12 4.58 1.42
N LEU A 79 0.18 4.78 2.74
CA LEU A 79 -0.95 4.50 3.64
C LEU A 79 -2.18 5.34 3.30
N ALA A 80 -2.01 6.63 2.98
CA ALA A 80 -3.08 7.51 2.55
C ALA A 80 -3.72 7.02 1.25
N VAL A 81 -2.90 6.69 0.24
CA VAL A 81 -3.36 6.12 -1.03
C VAL A 81 -4.12 4.81 -0.81
N VAL A 82 -3.60 3.87 -0.03
CA VAL A 82 -4.26 2.59 0.27
C VAL A 82 -5.62 2.81 0.94
N ASN A 83 -5.70 3.68 1.96
CA ASN A 83 -6.99 3.98 2.60
C ASN A 83 -8.00 4.63 1.63
N MET A 84 -7.54 5.50 0.72
CA MET A 84 -8.40 6.09 -0.32
C MET A 84 -8.90 5.01 -1.29
N MET A 85 -8.03 4.11 -1.75
CA MET A 85 -8.41 3.03 -2.66
C MET A 85 -9.41 2.06 -2.03
N MET A 86 -9.22 1.71 -0.75
CA MET A 86 -10.19 0.91 0.00
C MET A 86 -11.56 1.60 0.08
N ALA A 87 -11.59 2.90 0.42
CA ALA A 87 -12.83 3.67 0.49
C ALA A 87 -13.56 3.69 -0.87
N VAL A 88 -12.82 3.92 -1.97
CA VAL A 88 -13.38 3.92 -3.32
C VAL A 88 -13.93 2.55 -3.70
N GLU A 89 -13.21 1.46 -3.44
CA GLU A 89 -13.71 0.11 -3.77
C GLU A 89 -14.97 -0.26 -2.97
N THR A 90 -15.05 0.17 -1.71
CA THR A 90 -16.27 0.02 -0.92
C THR A 90 -17.43 0.83 -1.51
N MET A 91 -17.21 2.09 -1.90
CA MET A 91 -18.26 2.90 -2.56
C MET A 91 -18.72 2.29 -3.89
N LEU A 92 -17.83 1.60 -4.61
CA LEU A 92 -18.16 0.88 -5.85
C LEU A 92 -18.90 -0.44 -5.62
N SER A 93 -19.13 -0.84 -4.37
CA SER A 93 -19.86 -2.07 -3.98
C SER A 93 -21.14 -1.73 -3.19
N PRO A 94 -22.07 -0.93 -3.77
CA PRO A 94 -23.21 -0.33 -3.05
C PRO A 94 -24.18 -1.35 -2.45
N GLU A 95 -24.14 -2.61 -2.89
CA GLU A 95 -24.96 -3.70 -2.35
C GLU A 95 -24.50 -4.14 -0.95
N THR A 96 -23.25 -3.85 -0.62
CA THR A 96 -22.58 -4.30 0.62
C THR A 96 -22.10 -3.16 1.50
N ALA A 97 -21.91 -1.97 0.93
CA ALA A 97 -21.45 -0.79 1.65
C ALA A 97 -22.60 -0.11 2.41
N THR A 98 -22.43 0.10 3.70
CA THR A 98 -23.33 0.96 4.48
C THR A 98 -22.86 2.42 4.44
N ALA A 99 -23.76 3.36 4.73
CA ALA A 99 -23.40 4.77 4.86
C ALA A 99 -22.32 4.99 5.94
N ASP A 100 -22.43 4.27 7.07
CA ASP A 100 -21.47 4.32 8.18
C ASP A 100 -20.09 3.79 7.77
N ASP A 101 -20.03 2.72 6.97
CA ASP A 101 -18.77 2.19 6.44
C ASP A 101 -18.08 3.21 5.54
N ILE A 102 -18.85 3.83 4.64
CA ILE A 102 -18.35 4.86 3.73
C ILE A 102 -17.83 6.07 4.52
N GLU A 103 -18.56 6.54 5.53
CA GLU A 103 -18.14 7.66 6.37
C GLU A 103 -16.85 7.32 7.12
N LYS A 104 -16.78 6.15 7.76
CA LYS A 104 -15.61 5.68 8.50
C LYS A 104 -14.38 5.56 7.59
N MET A 105 -14.52 4.96 6.42
CA MET A 105 -13.41 4.79 5.48
C MET A 105 -12.95 6.13 4.92
N SER A 106 -13.88 7.02 4.58
CA SER A 106 -13.58 8.37 4.11
C SER A 106 -12.80 9.16 5.17
N LYS A 107 -13.23 9.08 6.43
CA LYS A 107 -12.51 9.71 7.54
C LYS A 107 -11.10 9.16 7.70
N ASN A 108 -10.93 7.84 7.68
CA ASN A 108 -9.62 7.20 7.79
C ASN A 108 -8.68 7.60 6.64
N ALA A 109 -9.20 7.72 5.42
CA ALA A 109 -8.43 8.18 4.26
C ALA A 109 -7.98 9.65 4.43
N MET A 110 -8.89 10.52 4.88
CA MET A 110 -8.57 11.93 5.12
C MET A 110 -7.60 12.13 6.27
N ASP A 111 -7.71 11.38 7.35
CA ASP A 111 -6.79 11.47 8.48
C ASP A 111 -5.39 10.97 8.11
N ALA A 112 -5.29 9.87 7.35
CA ALA A 112 -4.00 9.41 6.80
C ALA A 112 -3.37 10.44 5.84
N TRP A 113 -4.17 11.12 5.02
CA TRP A 113 -3.69 12.19 4.15
C TRP A 113 -3.14 13.39 4.95
N LYS A 114 -3.84 13.82 6.00
CA LYS A 114 -3.36 14.89 6.90
C LYS A 114 -2.05 14.49 7.58
N GLU A 115 -1.94 13.25 8.04
CA GLU A 115 -0.72 12.75 8.66
C GLU A 115 0.45 12.74 7.67
N PHE A 116 0.24 12.24 6.45
CA PHE A 116 1.23 12.34 5.37
C PHE A 116 1.68 13.80 5.16
N LYS A 117 0.75 14.73 5.02
CA LYS A 117 1.09 16.15 4.80
C LYS A 117 1.94 16.71 5.92
N ASN A 118 1.62 16.41 7.18
CA ASN A 118 2.43 16.81 8.33
C ASN A 118 3.87 16.25 8.21
N LYS A 119 4.00 14.94 7.97
CA LYS A 119 5.30 14.28 7.84
C LYS A 119 6.11 14.82 6.66
N TYR A 120 5.45 15.12 5.55
CA TYR A 120 6.06 15.69 4.36
C TYR A 120 6.64 17.07 4.63
N GLU A 121 5.89 17.97 5.28
CA GLU A 121 6.40 19.31 5.63
C GLU A 121 7.57 19.22 6.63
N LEU A 122 7.49 18.32 7.63
CA LEU A 122 8.59 18.11 8.58
C LEU A 122 9.89 17.62 7.91
N ALA A 123 9.76 16.72 6.93
CA ALA A 123 10.90 16.23 6.15
C ALA A 123 11.53 17.37 5.32
N LYS A 124 10.71 18.23 4.72
CA LYS A 124 11.17 19.39 3.93
C LYS A 124 11.86 20.46 4.80
N GLY A 125 11.29 20.81 5.95
CA GLY A 125 11.88 21.81 6.86
C GLY A 125 13.22 21.37 7.48
N SER A 126 13.42 20.05 7.64
CA SER A 126 14.69 19.49 8.13
C SER A 126 15.84 19.66 7.12
N THR A 127 15.54 19.68 5.83
CA THR A 127 16.56 19.92 4.78
C THR A 127 16.94 21.39 4.65
N GLU A 128 16.05 22.33 4.99
CA GLU A 128 16.31 23.78 4.89
C GLU A 128 17.10 24.34 6.09
N SER A 129 17.15 23.63 7.22
CA SER A 129 17.85 24.06 8.44
C SER A 129 19.30 23.55 8.56
N SER A 130 19.80 22.83 7.54
CA SER A 130 21.14 22.24 7.51
C SER A 130 22.12 22.98 6.55
N THR A 131 21.77 24.20 6.12
CA THR A 131 22.61 25.12 5.32
C THR A 131 22.84 26.41 6.08
#